data_AF-A0A916HN24-F1
#
_entry.id   AF-A0A916HN24-F1
#
_cell.length_a   1.000
_cell.length_b   1.000
_cell.length_c   1.000
_cell.angle_alpha   90.00
_cell.angle_beta   90.00
_cell.angle_gamma   90.00
#
_symmetry.space_group_name_H-M   'P 1'
#
loop_
_entity.id
_entity.type
_entity.pdbx_description
1 polymer ?
#
loop_
_entity_poly.entity_id
_entity_poly.type
_entity_poly.pdbx_seq_one_letter_code
_entity_poly.pdbx_strand_id
1 'polypeptide(L)'
;MLAKSYNFFEQLFLNQMPYCLLLPRAAWAAVGGYDESMRKGYEDWEFNIRLGAAGYYGHVVRQPLFHYRVSSGGMLISQSNRLHGELWGQIQHKHPDLYSWRRLFGLWRTWRDRPSTYPPALYFCWLALYRLLPASAFSTLFRWLRKRSHSRRVTARQGGL
;
A
#
# COMPACT_ATOMS: atom_id res chain seq x y z
N MET A 1 18.89 -6.23 0.49
CA MET A 1 17.70 -5.44 0.10
C MET A 1 16.59 -6.40 -0.26
N LEU A 2 15.41 -6.30 0.35
CA LEU A 2 14.26 -7.09 -0.10
C LEU A 2 13.90 -6.61 -1.52
N ALA A 3 14.05 -7.47 -2.53
CA ALA A 3 13.67 -7.13 -3.89
C ALA A 3 12.14 -6.99 -3.93
N LYS A 4 11.62 -5.79 -3.73
CA LYS A 4 10.20 -5.52 -3.92
C LYS A 4 9.89 -5.66 -5.40
N SER A 5 8.93 -6.52 -5.74
CA SER A 5 8.29 -6.59 -7.05
C SER A 5 6.90 -5.97 -6.94
N TYR A 6 6.42 -5.39 -8.03
CA TYR A 6 5.07 -4.86 -8.07
C TYR A 6 4.05 -5.98 -8.28
N ASN A 7 3.05 -6.05 -7.41
CA ASN A 7 1.92 -6.95 -7.55
C ASN A 7 0.60 -6.17 -7.40
N PHE A 8 -0.20 -6.03 -8.46
CA PHE A 8 -1.39 -5.19 -8.39
C PHE A 8 -2.45 -5.72 -7.42
N PHE A 9 -2.60 -7.04 -7.28
CA PHE A 9 -3.51 -7.61 -6.27
C PHE A 9 -3.07 -7.19 -4.87
N GLU A 10 -1.78 -7.35 -4.53
CA GLU A 10 -1.23 -6.90 -3.25
C GLU A 10 -1.38 -5.38 -3.06
N GLN A 11 -1.40 -4.58 -4.13
CA GLN A 11 -1.49 -3.11 -4.06
C GLN A 11 -2.84 -2.66 -3.50
N LEU A 12 -3.86 -3.52 -3.54
CA LEU A 12 -5.16 -3.27 -2.89
C LEU A 12 -5.10 -3.44 -1.36
N PHE A 13 -4.05 -4.06 -0.81
CA PHE A 13 -3.95 -4.37 0.62
C PHE A 13 -2.75 -3.70 1.30
N LEU A 14 -1.68 -3.45 0.56
CA LEU A 14 -0.46 -2.82 1.05
C LEU A 14 -0.02 -1.72 0.09
N ASN A 15 0.37 -0.57 0.64
CA ASN A 15 1.05 0.46 -0.13
C ASN A 15 2.48 -0.01 -0.46
N GLN A 16 2.67 -0.62 -1.64
CA GLN A 16 3.98 -1.17 -2.05
C GLN A 16 4.92 -0.11 -2.58
N MET A 17 4.34 0.90 -3.25
CA MET A 17 5.07 1.89 -4.03
C MET A 17 5.52 3.04 -3.13
N PRO A 18 6.77 3.50 -3.24
CA PRO A 18 7.20 4.71 -2.55
C PRO A 18 6.48 5.94 -3.14
N TYR A 19 6.47 7.04 -2.40
CA TYR A 19 5.89 8.30 -2.87
C TYR A 19 6.57 8.84 -4.15
N CYS A 20 7.84 8.48 -4.36
CA CYS A 20 8.61 8.93 -5.52
C CYS A 20 8.42 7.95 -6.67
N LEU A 21 7.70 8.40 -7.70
CA LEU A 21 7.44 7.64 -8.92
C LEU A 21 7.82 8.47 -10.14
N LEU A 22 8.47 7.82 -11.10
CA LEU A 22 8.58 8.33 -12.46
C LEU A 22 7.44 7.72 -13.27
N LEU A 23 6.57 8.58 -13.80
CA LEU A 23 5.40 8.16 -14.57
C LEU A 23 5.21 9.04 -15.80
N PRO A 24 4.70 8.48 -16.92
CA PRO A 24 4.32 9.29 -18.07
C PRO A 24 3.25 10.30 -17.67
N ARG A 25 3.37 11.54 -18.16
CA ARG A 25 2.36 12.59 -17.93
C ARG A 25 0.97 12.15 -18.40
N ALA A 26 0.89 11.37 -19.48
CA ALA A 26 -0.36 10.84 -20.00
C ALA A 26 -1.05 9.89 -19.00
N ALA A 27 -0.30 9.06 -18.27
CA ALA A 27 -0.86 8.16 -17.26
C ALA A 27 -1.42 8.94 -16.07
N TRP A 28 -0.70 9.98 -15.62
CA TRP A 28 -1.18 10.89 -14.58
C TRP A 28 -2.47 11.60 -14.98
N ALA A 29 -2.51 12.13 -16.21
CA ALA A 29 -3.68 12.81 -16.76
C ALA A 29 -4.88 11.86 -16.94
N ALA A 30 -4.63 10.63 -17.39
CA ALA A 30 -5.67 9.62 -17.62
C ALA A 30 -6.42 9.23 -16.34
N VAL A 31 -5.76 9.25 -15.18
CA VAL A 31 -6.40 8.93 -13.89
C VAL A 31 -6.80 10.15 -13.07
N GLY A 32 -6.41 11.37 -13.48
CA GLY A 32 -6.83 12.62 -12.83
C GLY A 32 -5.97 13.07 -11.64
N GLY A 33 -4.71 12.64 -11.53
CA GLY A 33 -3.81 13.06 -10.46
C GLY A 33 -4.20 12.60 -9.04
N TYR A 34 -3.63 13.20 -8.00
CA TYR A 34 -3.90 12.84 -6.61
C TYR A 34 -5.27 13.35 -6.15
N ASP A 35 -5.96 12.57 -5.30
CA ASP A 35 -7.20 13.01 -4.68
C ASP A 35 -6.91 13.97 -3.53
N GLU A 36 -7.16 15.25 -3.81
CA GLU A 36 -6.95 16.32 -2.85
C GLU A 36 -7.88 16.25 -1.62
N SER A 37 -9.00 15.52 -1.67
CA SER A 37 -9.82 15.35 -0.46
C SER A 37 -9.13 14.52 0.63
N MET A 38 -8.11 13.72 0.29
CA MET A 38 -7.42 12.80 1.20
C MET A 38 -6.32 13.47 2.04
N ARG A 39 -6.68 14.45 2.87
CA ARG A 39 -5.72 15.24 3.67
C ARG A 39 -5.11 14.53 4.89
N LYS A 40 -5.57 13.31 5.20
CA LYS A 40 -5.12 12.51 6.35
C LYS A 40 -4.07 11.44 5.98
N GLY A 41 -3.65 11.41 4.72
CA GLY A 41 -2.70 10.46 4.15
C GLY A 41 -3.36 9.41 3.24
N TYR A 42 -2.52 8.60 2.59
CA TYR A 42 -2.88 7.55 1.63
C TYR A 42 -3.41 8.04 0.28
N GLU A 43 -3.30 9.34 0.01
CA GLU A 43 -3.55 9.94 -1.30
C GLU A 43 -2.64 9.34 -2.38
N ASP A 44 -1.39 9.03 -2.02
CA ASP A 44 -0.42 8.35 -2.88
C ASP A 44 -0.83 6.91 -3.16
N TRP A 45 -1.29 6.20 -2.13
CA TRP A 45 -1.73 4.82 -2.23
C TRP A 45 -2.98 4.69 -3.10
N GLU A 46 -3.97 5.56 -2.86
CA GLU A 46 -5.21 5.61 -3.64
C GLU A 46 -4.92 5.92 -5.12
N PHE A 47 -4.04 6.88 -5.40
CA PHE A 47 -3.58 7.19 -6.75
C PHE A 47 -2.92 5.99 -7.44
N ASN A 48 -2.05 5.28 -6.74
CA ASN A 48 -1.38 4.08 -7.27
C ASN A 48 -2.34 2.93 -7.56
N ILE A 49 -3.45 2.82 -6.80
CA ILE A 49 -4.52 1.86 -7.09
C ILE A 49 -5.23 2.23 -8.39
N ARG A 50 -5.56 3.51 -8.61
CA ARG A 50 -6.16 3.98 -9.87
C ARG A 50 -5.26 3.74 -11.08
N LEU A 51 -3.95 4.00 -10.95
CA LEU A 51 -2.98 3.68 -12.01
C LEU A 51 -3.03 2.19 -12.39
N GLY A 52 -2.93 1.30 -11.40
CA GLY A 52 -3.01 -0.13 -11.66
C GLY A 52 -4.36 -0.58 -12.23
N ALA A 53 -5.46 0.03 -11.79
CA ALA A 53 -6.80 -0.24 -12.32
C ALA A 53 -6.92 0.18 -13.80
N ALA A 54 -6.23 1.24 -14.22
CA ALA A 54 -6.12 1.70 -15.60
C ALA A 54 -5.06 0.94 -16.43
N GLY A 55 -4.41 -0.10 -15.86
CA GLY A 55 -3.41 -0.93 -16.54
C GLY A 55 -1.98 -0.40 -16.48
N TYR A 56 -1.73 0.68 -15.74
CA TYR A 56 -0.38 1.19 -15.49
C TYR A 56 0.24 0.49 -14.29
N TYR A 57 1.05 -0.53 -14.56
CA TYR A 57 1.72 -1.32 -13.54
C TYR A 57 3.15 -0.83 -13.28
N GLY A 58 3.52 -0.78 -12.00
CA GLY A 58 4.85 -0.32 -11.59
C GLY A 58 5.96 -1.32 -11.98
N HIS A 59 7.13 -0.79 -12.30
CA HIS A 59 8.36 -1.57 -12.45
C HIS A 59 9.42 -1.02 -11.50
N VAL A 60 10.10 -1.90 -10.76
CA VAL A 60 11.12 -1.49 -9.78
C VAL A 60 12.48 -1.43 -10.44
N VAL A 61 13.06 -0.23 -10.47
CA VAL A 61 14.47 -0.03 -10.85
C VAL A 61 15.34 -0.35 -9.64
N ARG A 62 16.12 -1.43 -9.73
CA ARG A 62 16.96 -1.94 -8.63
C ARG A 62 18.27 -1.17 -8.48
N GLN A 63 18.18 0.14 -8.38
CA GLN A 63 19.33 1.04 -8.21
C GLN A 63 19.05 2.01 -7.05
N PRO A 64 20.08 2.44 -6.29
CA PRO A 64 19.93 3.37 -5.18
C PRO A 64 19.75 4.82 -5.68
N LEU A 65 18.70 5.06 -6.46
CA LEU A 65 18.45 6.34 -7.14
C LEU A 65 17.78 7.38 -6.24
N PHE A 66 17.44 7.02 -5.01
CA PHE A 66 16.62 7.85 -4.16
C PHE A 66 17.04 7.75 -2.69
N HIS A 67 17.45 8.88 -2.12
CA HIS A 67 17.77 9.03 -0.71
C HIS A 67 16.57 9.59 0.04
N TYR A 68 15.93 8.75 0.86
CA TYR A 68 14.78 9.14 1.66
C TYR A 68 15.13 9.29 3.13
N ARG A 69 14.83 10.45 3.73
CA ARG A 69 14.95 10.67 5.16
C ARG A 69 13.61 10.36 5.84
N VAL A 70 13.61 9.39 6.74
CA VAL A 70 12.45 9.11 7.60
C VAL A 70 12.59 9.90 8.90
N SER A 71 11.72 10.88 9.13
CA SER A 71 11.61 11.57 10.42
C SER A 71 10.60 10.84 11.31
N SER A 72 10.88 10.77 12.62
CA SER A 72 9.96 10.21 13.63
C SER A 72 8.62 10.97 13.71
N GLY A 73 8.60 12.24 13.30
CA GLY A 73 7.39 13.08 13.23
C GLY A 73 6.64 13.03 11.89
N GLY A 74 7.13 12.30 10.89
CA GLY A 74 6.52 12.26 9.56
C GLY A 74 5.09 11.70 9.59
N MET A 75 4.24 12.22 8.69
CA MET A 75 2.79 11.92 8.61
C MET A 75 2.46 10.43 8.67
N LEU A 76 3.26 9.58 8.02
CA LEU A 76 3.10 8.13 8.05
C LEU A 76 3.14 7.57 9.48
N ILE A 77 4.10 8.02 10.29
CA ILE A 77 4.34 7.52 11.65
C ILE A 77 3.38 8.16 12.63
N SER A 78 3.18 9.48 12.55
CA SER A 78 2.40 10.27 13.51
C SER A 78 0.88 10.15 13.31
N GLN A 79 0.41 9.94 12.07
CA GLN A 79 -1.00 10.04 11.72
C GLN A 79 -1.52 8.82 10.96
N SER A 80 -1.04 8.54 9.75
CA SER A 80 -1.69 7.56 8.84
C SER A 80 -1.72 6.14 9.39
N ASN A 81 -0.71 5.74 10.19
CA ASN A 81 -0.72 4.45 10.88
C ASN A 81 -1.81 4.34 11.95
N ARG A 82 -2.17 5.44 12.62
CA ARG A 82 -3.23 5.44 13.66
C ARG A 82 -4.61 5.33 13.03
N LEU A 83 -4.75 5.82 11.81
CA LEU A 83 -6.01 5.88 11.07
C LEU A 83 -6.08 4.84 9.94
N HIS A 84 -5.21 3.82 9.92
CA HIS A 84 -5.08 2.90 8.79
C HIS A 84 -6.42 2.27 8.36
N GLY A 85 -7.21 1.79 9.32
CA GLY A 85 -8.52 1.18 9.04
C GLY A 85 -9.54 2.18 8.47
N GLU A 86 -9.50 3.43 8.90
CA GLU A 86 -10.36 4.49 8.34
C GLU A 86 -9.92 4.86 6.92
N LEU A 87 -8.62 5.13 6.72
CA LEU A 87 -8.07 5.53 5.43
C LEU A 87 -8.18 4.42 4.39
N TRP A 88 -7.90 3.17 4.76
CA TRP A 88 -8.08 2.04 3.85
C TRP A 88 -9.57 1.78 3.56
N GLY A 89 -10.46 2.04 4.53
CA GLY A 89 -11.90 2.05 4.31
C GLY A 89 -12.36 3.09 3.30
N GLN A 90 -11.83 4.30 3.37
CA GLN A 90 -12.10 5.36 2.39
C GLN A 90 -11.68 4.94 0.98
N ILE A 91 -10.50 4.32 0.83
CA ILE A 91 -10.06 3.75 -0.46
C ILE A 91 -11.03 2.68 -0.94
N GLN A 92 -11.45 1.76 -0.08
CA GLN A 92 -12.42 0.70 -0.44
C GLN A 92 -13.76 1.28 -0.88
N HIS A 93 -14.24 2.33 -0.20
CA HIS A 93 -15.49 3.01 -0.53
C HIS A 93 -15.42 3.78 -1.86
N LYS A 94 -14.26 4.36 -2.20
CA LYS A 94 -14.03 5.00 -3.49
C LYS A 94 -13.97 4.00 -4.65
N HIS A 95 -13.57 2.77 -4.39
CA HIS A 95 -13.32 1.74 -5.41
C HIS A 95 -14.10 0.44 -5.15
N PRO A 96 -15.44 0.47 -4.95
CA PRO A 96 -16.20 -0.71 -4.51
C PRO A 96 -16.07 -1.90 -5.47
N ASP A 97 -15.97 -1.63 -6.78
CA ASP A 97 -15.79 -2.65 -7.80
C ASP A 97 -14.46 -3.40 -7.67
N LEU A 98 -13.37 -2.70 -7.34
CA LEU A 98 -12.04 -3.31 -7.14
C LEU A 98 -12.02 -4.24 -5.93
N TYR A 99 -12.79 -3.93 -4.89
CA TYR A 99 -12.89 -4.72 -3.66
C TYR A 99 -14.09 -5.69 -3.64
N SER A 100 -14.81 -5.81 -4.76
CA SER A 100 -15.80 -6.88 -4.94
C SER A 100 -15.12 -8.25 -4.96
N TRP A 101 -15.78 -9.27 -4.41
CA TRP A 101 -15.23 -10.63 -4.39
C TRP A 101 -14.86 -11.11 -5.79
N ARG A 102 -15.72 -10.87 -6.79
CA ARG A 102 -15.48 -11.24 -8.18
C ARG A 102 -14.17 -10.65 -8.71
N ARG A 103 -13.96 -9.34 -8.52
CA ARG A 103 -12.76 -8.64 -9.02
C ARG A 103 -11.52 -9.07 -8.24
N LEU A 104 -11.61 -9.20 -6.91
CA LEU A 104 -10.51 -9.66 -6.07
C LEU A 104 -10.06 -11.08 -6.44
N PHE A 105 -10.98 -12.02 -6.64
CA PHE A 105 -10.63 -13.37 -7.08
C PHE A 105 -10.03 -13.39 -8.48
N GLY A 106 -10.52 -12.55 -9.39
CA GLY A 106 -9.94 -12.38 -10.72
C GLY A 106 -8.49 -11.88 -10.64
N LEU A 107 -8.26 -10.79 -9.90
CA LEU A 107 -6.92 -10.23 -9.71
C LEU A 107 -5.99 -11.21 -8.99
N TRP A 108 -6.49 -11.90 -7.96
CA TRP A 108 -5.73 -12.94 -7.28
C TRP A 108 -5.27 -14.02 -8.26
N ARG A 109 -6.15 -14.53 -9.14
CA ARG A 109 -5.77 -15.52 -10.15
C ARG A 109 -4.71 -14.98 -11.13
N THR A 110 -4.84 -13.72 -11.56
CA THR A 110 -3.88 -13.10 -12.49
C THR A 110 -2.50 -12.85 -11.86
N TRP A 111 -2.46 -12.55 -10.56
CA TRP A 111 -1.25 -12.04 -9.89
C TRP A 111 -0.65 -12.98 -8.83
N ARG A 112 -1.30 -14.11 -8.52
CA ARG A 112 -0.85 -15.06 -7.47
C ARG A 112 0.54 -15.66 -7.70
N ASP A 113 0.94 -15.82 -8.95
CA ASP A 113 2.22 -16.46 -9.30
C ASP A 113 3.35 -15.41 -9.44
N ARG A 114 3.02 -14.11 -9.29
CA ARG A 114 4.02 -13.04 -9.24
C ARG A 114 4.51 -12.84 -7.80
N PRO A 115 5.78 -12.46 -7.59
CA PRO A 115 6.29 -12.33 -6.24
C PRO A 115 5.52 -11.25 -5.47
N SER A 116 5.25 -11.56 -4.20
CA SER A 116 4.43 -10.77 -3.27
C SER A 116 5.08 -10.79 -1.88
N THR A 117 4.83 -9.77 -1.06
CA THR A 117 5.42 -9.70 0.29
C THR A 117 4.96 -10.84 1.19
N TYR A 118 3.68 -11.22 1.08
CA TYR A 118 3.08 -12.32 1.81
C TYR A 118 2.38 -13.28 0.83
N PRO A 119 2.18 -14.55 1.19
CA PRO A 119 1.38 -15.47 0.37
C PRO A 119 0.03 -14.83 -0.01
N PRO A 120 -0.33 -14.73 -1.32
CA PRO A 120 -1.49 -13.97 -1.77
C PRO A 120 -2.83 -14.35 -1.10
N ALA A 121 -2.97 -15.61 -0.68
CA ALA A 121 -4.14 -16.07 0.05
C ALA A 121 -4.36 -15.34 1.40
N LEU A 122 -3.29 -14.93 2.08
CA LEU A 122 -3.37 -14.24 3.37
C LEU A 122 -4.05 -12.87 3.29
N TYR A 123 -4.04 -12.23 2.12
CA TYR A 123 -4.73 -10.95 1.93
C TYR A 123 -6.26 -11.08 2.04
N PHE A 124 -6.82 -12.26 1.71
CA PHE A 124 -8.25 -12.51 1.95
C PHE A 124 -8.57 -12.61 3.44
N CYS A 125 -7.73 -13.27 4.22
CA CYS A 125 -7.87 -13.31 5.69
C CYS A 125 -7.75 -11.90 6.28
N TRP A 126 -6.82 -11.10 5.76
CA TRP A 126 -6.64 -9.71 6.17
C TRP A 126 -7.88 -8.85 5.87
N LEU A 127 -8.46 -9.01 4.69
CA LEU A 127 -9.72 -8.34 4.32
C LEU A 127 -10.89 -8.79 5.18
N ALA A 128 -10.99 -10.07 5.48
CA ALA A 128 -12.03 -10.60 6.36
C ALA A 128 -11.92 -9.99 7.76
N LEU A 129 -10.71 -9.94 8.33
CA LEU A 129 -10.46 -9.27 9.61
C LEU A 129 -10.88 -7.79 9.58
N TYR A 130 -10.58 -7.08 8.50
CA TYR A 130 -11.02 -5.70 8.34
C TYR A 130 -12.54 -5.55 8.31
N ARG A 131 -13.24 -6.42 7.58
CA ARG A 131 -14.71 -6.36 7.45
C ARG A 131 -15.44 -6.76 8.73
N LEU A 132 -14.81 -7.58 9.58
CA LEU A 132 -15.40 -8.05 10.84
C LEU A 132 -15.13 -7.12 12.02
N LEU A 133 -14.03 -6.36 11.99
CA LEU A 133 -13.62 -5.48 13.09
C LEU A 133 -14.01 -4.02 12.85
N PRO A 134 -14.37 -3.26 13.89
CA PRO A 134 -14.42 -1.81 13.78
C PRO A 134 -13.08 -1.23 13.30
N ALA A 135 -13.12 -0.16 12.49
CA ALA A 135 -11.92 0.42 11.88
C ALA A 135 -10.82 0.81 12.89
N SER A 136 -11.21 1.26 14.09
CA SER A 136 -10.31 1.61 15.20
C SER A 136 -9.59 0.39 15.79
N ALA A 137 -10.31 -0.73 15.95
CA ALA A 137 -9.77 -2.00 16.43
C ALA A 137 -8.78 -2.58 15.39
N PHE A 138 -9.17 -2.57 14.12
CA PHE A 138 -8.29 -2.99 13.02
C PHE A 138 -7.03 -2.13 12.94
N SER A 139 -7.15 -0.81 13.09
CA SER A 139 -5.99 0.11 13.11
C SER A 139 -5.04 -0.20 14.26
N THR A 140 -5.55 -0.64 15.40
CA THR A 140 -4.73 -1.05 16.55
C THR A 140 -4.00 -2.37 16.28
N LEU A 141 -4.70 -3.36 15.72
CA LEU A 141 -4.11 -4.62 15.28
C LEU A 141 -3.00 -4.39 14.23
N PHE A 142 -3.28 -3.57 13.21
CA PHE A 142 -2.30 -3.20 12.19
C PHE A 142 -1.04 -2.58 12.79
N ARG A 143 -1.18 -1.61 13.70
CA ARG A 143 -0.03 -0.98 14.37
C ARG A 143 0.77 -1.99 15.19
N TRP A 144 0.11 -2.91 15.88
CA TRP A 144 0.77 -3.94 16.68
C TRP A 144 1.58 -4.90 15.80
N LEU A 145 0.98 -5.40 14.71
CA LEU A 145 1.66 -6.26 13.73
C LEU A 145 2.85 -5.54 13.08
N ARG A 146 2.66 -4.27 12.69
CA ARG A 146 3.72 -3.45 12.06
C ARG A 146 4.91 -3.20 12.99
N LYS A 147 4.71 -3.08 14.31
CA LYS A 147 5.82 -2.98 15.27
C LYS A 147 6.66 -4.26 15.34
N ARG A 148 6.03 -5.42 15.07
CA ARG A 148 6.67 -6.74 15.08
C ARG A 148 7.27 -7.14 13.73
N SER A 149 6.87 -6.48 12.64
CA SER A 149 7.42 -6.74 11.31
C SER A 149 8.86 -6.24 11.17
N HIS A 150 9.66 -6.97 10.37
CA HIS A 150 11.13 -6.86 10.28
C HIS A 150 11.66 -5.47 9.85
N SER A 151 10.81 -4.54 9.44
CA SER A 151 11.18 -3.22 8.88
C SER A 151 11.93 -2.29 9.85
N ARG A 152 11.90 -2.55 11.18
CA ARG A 152 12.71 -1.79 12.16
C ARG A 152 14.08 -2.42 12.49
N ARG A 153 14.30 -3.70 12.17
CA ARG A 153 15.55 -4.40 12.55
C ARG A 153 16.76 -4.04 11.68
N VAL A 154 16.55 -3.40 10.52
CA VAL A 154 17.65 -2.97 9.63
C VAL A 154 18.20 -1.59 10.05
N THR A 155 17.35 -0.70 10.56
CA THR A 155 17.75 0.66 10.98
C THR A 155 18.59 0.67 12.25
N ALA A 156 18.47 -0.34 13.12
CA ALA A 156 19.27 -0.45 14.34
C ALA A 156 20.68 -1.02 14.11
N ARG A 157 20.96 -1.62 12.94
CA ARG A 157 22.28 -2.21 12.61
C ARG A 157 23.19 -1.31 11.78
N GLN A 158 22.68 -0.18 11.28
CA GLN A 158 23.45 0.78 10.45
C GLN A 158 23.80 2.08 11.19
N GLY A 159 23.57 2.16 12.51
CA GLY A 159 23.87 3.31 13.35
C GLY A 159 25.18 3.22 14.13
N GLY A 160 26.12 2.38 13.68
CA GLY A 160 27.48 2.32 14.23
C GLY A 160 28.47 2.87 13.22
N LEU A 161 28.66 4.19 13.24
CA LEU A 161 29.91 4.83 12.85
C LEU A 161 30.56 5.30 14.16
#